data_AF-A0A7W6D8Y3-F1
#
_entry.id   AF-A0A7W6D8Y3-F1
#
_cell.length_a   1.000
_cell.length_b   1.000
_cell.length_c   1.000
_cell.angle_alpha   90.00
_cell.angle_beta   90.00
_cell.angle_gamma   90.00
#
_symmetry.space_group_name_H-M   'P 1'
#
loop_
_entity.id
_entity.type
_entity.pdbx_description
1 polymer ?
#
loop_
_entity_poly.entity_id
_entity_poly.type
_entity_poly.pdbx_seq_one_letter_code
_entity_poly.pdbx_strand_id
1 'polypeptide(L)'
;MRAISGILQIIGLLVILVAGYWVWYANWGPNPNDRIGTSIAPLLPSPFRDWGCGKLNQRFTTESPAVCSPPAAGTPAPTTPGGSEEGGGRL
;
A
#
# COMPACT_ATOMS: atom_id res chain seq x y z
N MET A 1 -33.39 6.74 -12.18
CA MET A 1 -32.61 7.37 -11.10
C MET A 1 -32.32 6.42 -9.93
N ARG A 2 -33.30 5.68 -9.37
CA ARG A 2 -33.08 4.71 -8.27
C ARG A 2 -32.07 3.59 -8.58
N ALA A 3 -32.12 3.01 -9.79
CA ALA A 3 -31.18 1.95 -10.19
C ALA A 3 -29.72 2.46 -10.31
N ILE A 4 -29.53 3.67 -10.85
CA ILE A 4 -28.20 4.30 -10.97
C ILE A 4 -27.62 4.59 -9.58
N SER A 5 -28.45 5.10 -8.66
CA SER A 5 -28.05 5.30 -7.26
C SER A 5 -27.64 4.00 -6.58
N GLY A 6 -28.38 2.92 -6.80
CA GLY A 6 -28.03 1.60 -6.26
C GLY A 6 -26.72 1.06 -6.82
N ILE A 7 -26.50 1.19 -8.13
CA ILE A 7 -25.25 0.77 -8.79
C ILE A 7 -24.05 1.56 -8.23
N LEU A 8 -24.18 2.87 -8.06
CA LEU A 8 -23.12 3.70 -7.49
C LEU A 8 -22.79 3.31 -6.04
N GLN A 9 -23.80 2.98 -5.22
CA GLN A 9 -23.57 2.47 -3.85
C GLN A 9 -22.83 1.13 -3.85
N ILE A 10 -23.20 0.21 -4.73
CA ILE A 10 -22.54 -1.10 -4.85
C ILE A 10 -21.07 -0.92 -5.28
N ILE A 11 -20.82 -0.06 -6.27
CA ILE A 11 -19.45 0.25 -6.70
C ILE A 11 -18.66 0.86 -5.55
N GLY A 12 -19.23 1.81 -4.81
CA GLY A 12 -18.60 2.41 -3.63
C GLY A 12 -18.24 1.37 -2.57
N LEU A 13 -19.16 0.44 -2.28
CA LEU A 13 -18.91 -0.67 -1.35
C LEU A 13 -17.77 -1.57 -1.83
N LEU A 14 -17.71 -1.91 -3.12
CA LEU A 14 -16.63 -2.71 -3.68
C LEU A 14 -15.28 -2.01 -3.55
N VAL A 15 -15.22 -0.70 -3.82
CA VAL A 15 -13.98 0.09 -3.65
C VAL A 15 -13.51 0.05 -2.20
N ILE A 16 -14.42 0.19 -1.23
CA ILE A 16 -14.08 0.13 0.20
C ILE A 16 -13.56 -1.25 0.59
N LEU A 17 -14.19 -2.33 0.11
CA LEU A 17 -13.76 -3.70 0.39
C LEU A 17 -12.38 -4.00 -0.19
N VAL A 18 -12.12 -3.58 -1.43
CA VAL A 18 -10.82 -3.77 -2.09
C VAL A 18 -9.72 -2.97 -1.39
N ALA A 19 -10.00 -1.71 -1.04
CA ALA A 19 -9.04 -0.87 -0.31
C ALA A 19 -8.76 -1.43 1.10
N GLY A 20 -9.80 -1.87 1.82
CA GLY A 20 -9.67 -2.50 3.12
C GLY A 20 -8.85 -3.80 3.06
N TYR A 21 -9.11 -4.63 2.05
CA TYR A 21 -8.33 -5.84 1.79
C TYR A 21 -6.85 -5.50 1.54
N TRP A 22 -6.55 -4.50 0.73
CA TRP A 22 -5.16 -4.09 0.46
C TRP A 22 -4.43 -3.64 1.72
N VAL A 23 -5.06 -2.81 2.56
CA VAL A 23 -4.49 -2.38 3.85
C VAL A 23 -4.25 -3.59 4.76
N TRP A 24 -5.20 -4.51 4.81
CA TRP A 24 -5.04 -5.73 5.59
C TRP A 24 -3.89 -6.60 5.08
N TYR A 25 -3.82 -6.78 3.76
CA TYR A 25 -2.78 -7.53 3.07
C TYR A 25 -1.38 -6.98 3.36
N ALA A 26 -1.20 -5.66 3.25
CA ALA A 26 0.09 -5.01 3.50
C ALA A 26 0.58 -5.17 4.96
N ASN A 27 -0.34 -5.21 5.93
CA ASN A 27 0.02 -5.23 7.35
C ASN A 27 -0.02 -6.63 7.99
N TRP A 28 -0.86 -7.54 7.52
CA TRP A 28 -1.08 -8.86 8.11
C TRP A 28 -1.12 -10.01 7.10
N GLY A 29 -0.93 -9.73 5.80
CA GLY A 29 -0.92 -10.76 4.77
C GLY A 29 0.12 -11.84 5.05
N PRO A 30 -0.20 -13.13 4.86
CA PRO A 30 0.71 -14.23 5.13
C PRO A 30 1.75 -14.46 4.02
N ASN A 31 1.49 -13.97 2.80
CA ASN A 31 2.30 -14.24 1.61
C ASN A 31 2.60 -12.95 0.81
N PRO A 32 3.88 -12.65 0.49
CA PRO A 32 4.25 -11.46 -0.30
C PRO A 32 3.76 -11.49 -1.76
N ASN A 33 3.39 -12.66 -2.29
CA ASN A 33 2.95 -12.84 -3.68
C ASN A 33 1.53 -13.41 -3.78
N ASP A 34 0.64 -13.01 -2.87
CA ASP A 34 -0.77 -13.38 -2.95
C ASP A 34 -1.39 -12.90 -4.27
N ARG A 35 -2.12 -13.79 -4.95
CA ARG A 35 -2.70 -13.53 -6.28
C ARG A 35 -3.66 -12.33 -6.27
N ILE A 36 -4.40 -12.15 -5.18
CA ILE A 36 -5.37 -11.07 -5.05
C ILE A 36 -4.64 -9.77 -4.67
N GLY A 37 -3.69 -9.84 -3.72
CA GLY A 37 -2.89 -8.66 -3.34
C GLY A 37 -2.14 -8.08 -4.56
N THR A 38 -1.41 -8.93 -5.28
CA THR A 38 -0.64 -8.53 -6.45
C THR A 38 -1.49 -7.93 -7.58
N SER A 39 -2.68 -8.47 -7.83
CA SER A 39 -3.58 -7.91 -8.86
C SER A 39 -4.20 -6.55 -8.48
N ILE A 40 -4.31 -6.23 -7.19
CA ILE A 40 -4.84 -4.94 -6.70
C ILE A 40 -3.78 -3.84 -6.72
N ALA A 41 -2.50 -4.19 -6.45
CA ALA A 41 -1.39 -3.24 -6.40
C ALA A 41 -1.33 -2.22 -7.57
N PRO A 42 -1.41 -2.62 -8.85
CA PRO A 42 -1.35 -1.68 -9.97
C PRO A 42 -2.60 -0.80 -10.13
N LEU A 43 -3.72 -1.15 -9.48
CA LEU A 43 -4.96 -0.37 -9.51
C LEU A 43 -4.95 0.78 -8.50
N LEU A 44 -4.02 0.76 -7.55
CA LEU A 44 -3.91 1.76 -6.51
C LEU A 44 -3.09 2.98 -6.96
N PRO A 45 -3.39 4.18 -6.44
CA PRO A 45 -2.54 5.35 -6.62
C PRO A 45 -1.13 5.10 -6.09
N SER A 46 -0.11 5.66 -6.76
CA SER A 46 1.31 5.51 -6.39
C SER A 46 1.58 5.64 -4.88
N PRO A 47 1.14 6.70 -4.16
CA PRO A 47 1.48 6.84 -2.74
C PRO A 47 0.95 5.69 -1.88
N PHE A 48 -0.21 5.14 -2.21
CA PHE A 48 -0.83 4.04 -1.47
C PHE A 48 -0.15 2.70 -1.76
N ARG A 49 0.29 2.53 -3.02
CA ARG A 49 1.05 1.37 -3.46
C ARG A 49 2.44 1.36 -2.82
N ASP A 50 3.13 2.50 -2.81
CA ASP A 50 4.48 2.64 -2.28
C ASP A 50 4.50 2.43 -0.76
N TRP A 51 3.50 2.95 -0.03
CA TRP A 51 3.29 2.63 1.38
C TRP A 51 3.12 1.13 1.64
N GLY A 52 2.26 0.47 0.85
CA GLY A 52 2.00 -0.97 0.96
C GLY A 52 3.25 -1.81 0.68
N CYS A 53 3.99 -1.46 -0.38
CA CYS A 53 5.27 -2.07 -0.71
C CYS A 53 6.31 -1.88 0.40
N GLY A 54 6.37 -0.71 1.04
CA GLY A 54 7.22 -0.48 2.21
C GLY A 54 6.90 -1.41 3.37
N LYS A 55 5.62 -1.60 3.68
CA LYS A 55 5.17 -2.53 4.73
C LYS A 55 5.48 -3.99 4.41
N LEU A 56 5.22 -4.41 3.17
CA LEU A 56 5.49 -5.78 2.73
C LEU A 56 7.00 -6.08 2.74
N ASN A 57 7.84 -5.18 2.23
CA ASN A 57 9.29 -5.36 2.23
C ASN A 57 9.89 -5.40 3.64
N GLN A 58 9.32 -4.67 4.60
CA GLN A 58 9.72 -4.76 6.01
C GLN A 58 9.43 -6.12 6.63
N ARG A 59 8.36 -6.79 6.19
CA ARG A 59 7.92 -8.09 6.73
C ARG A 59 8.56 -9.28 6.00
N PHE A 60 8.76 -9.14 4.69
CA PHE A 60 9.25 -10.19 3.81
C PHE A 60 10.63 -9.82 3.26
N THR A 61 11.66 -10.08 4.07
CA THR A 61 13.05 -9.74 3.73
C THR A 61 13.68 -10.69 2.71
N THR A 62 13.13 -11.90 2.55
CA THR A 62 13.67 -12.95 1.67
C THR A 62 12.98 -12.97 0.31
N GLU A 63 11.71 -12.54 0.24
CA GLU A 63 10.92 -12.56 -0.98
C GLU A 63 10.10 -11.27 -1.09
N SER A 64 10.45 -10.42 -2.05
CA SER A 64 9.71 -9.19 -2.32
C SER A 64 8.45 -9.48 -3.16
N PRO A 65 7.34 -8.74 -2.95
CA PRO A 65 6.18 -8.82 -3.84
C PRO A 65 6.57 -8.47 -5.27
N ALA A 66 6.23 -9.31 -6.26
CA ALA A 66 6.58 -9.11 -7.67
C ALA A 66 6.03 -7.81 -8.30
N VAL A 67 5.01 -7.23 -7.66
CA VAL A 67 4.32 -6.01 -8.08
C VAL A 67 4.92 -4.74 -7.48
N CYS A 68 5.78 -4.91 -6.49
CA CYS A 68 6.64 -3.85 -6.01
C CYS A 68 7.89 -3.86 -6.91
N SER A 69 8.29 -2.69 -7.42
CA SER A 69 9.60 -2.54 -8.07
C SER A 69 10.71 -3.11 -7.16
N PRO A 70 11.84 -3.58 -7.71
CA PRO A 70 12.89 -4.29 -6.95
C PRO A 70 13.21 -3.55 -5.65
N PRO A 71 13.53 -4.28 -4.55
CA PRO A 71 13.57 -3.75 -3.19
C PRO A 71 14.24 -2.41 -3.23
N ALA A 72 13.49 -1.36 -2.90
CA ALA A 72 13.83 0.02 -3.15
C ALA A 72 15.16 0.38 -2.45
N ALA A 73 16.27 0.06 -3.10
CA ALA A 73 17.50 0.79 -2.96
C ALA A 73 17.24 2.15 -3.60
N GLY A 74 16.72 3.09 -2.81
CA GLY A 74 16.81 4.51 -3.18
C GLY A 74 15.52 5.32 -3.23
N THR A 75 14.52 5.08 -2.38
CA THR A 75 13.55 6.15 -2.10
C THR A 75 13.36 6.26 -0.60
N PRO A 76 13.69 7.42 0.03
CA PRO A 76 13.48 7.59 1.46
C PRO A 76 12.00 7.37 1.76
N ALA A 77 11.74 6.60 2.82
CA ALA A 77 10.40 6.37 3.34
C ALA A 77 9.60 7.69 3.38
N PRO A 78 8.31 7.70 3.03
CA PRO A 78 7.49 8.88 3.25
C PRO A 78 7.49 9.15 4.75
N THR A 79 8.17 10.23 5.13
CA THR A 79 8.25 10.73 6.49
C THR A 79 6.82 10.95 6.97
N THR A 80 6.42 10.18 7.97
CA THR A 80 5.26 10.50 8.81
C THR A 80 5.35 11.97 9.19
N PRO A 81 4.35 12.83 8.92
CA PRO A 81 4.37 14.18 9.43
C PRO A 81 4.10 14.12 10.94
N GLY A 82 5.18 14.07 11.70
CA GLY A 82 5.17 14.05 13.16
C GLY A 82 6.58 14.20 13.70
N GLY A 83 6.98 15.44 14.00
CA GLY A 83 8.22 15.77 14.69
C GLY A 83 9.20 16.59 13.85
N SER A 84 8.95 17.90 13.76
CA SER A 84 10.02 18.90 13.62
C SER A 84 10.83 18.98 14.93
N GLU A 85 11.98 19.68 14.89
CA GLU A 85 12.96 19.92 15.98
C GLU A 85 14.06 18.83 16.05
N GLU A 86 15.37 19.08 16.08
CA GLU A 86 16.22 20.27 16.02
C GLU A 86 17.69 19.78 16.02
N GLY A 87 18.61 20.47 15.31
CA GLY A 87 20.07 20.41 15.52
C GLY A 87 20.83 19.26 14.83
N GLY A 88 21.82 19.45 13.96
CA GLY A 88 22.73 20.57 13.78
C GLY A 88 24.18 20.12 14.06
N GLY A 89 25.00 20.00 13.01
CA GLY A 89 26.47 19.87 13.07
C GLY A 89 26.97 18.42 13.15
N ARG A 90 27.56 17.81 12.12
CA ARG A 90 28.90 18.08 11.56
C ARG A 90 29.94 18.37 12.64
N LEU A 91 30.55 17.31 13.19
CA LEU A 91 32.00 17.12 13.33
C LEU A 91 32.28 15.61 13.39
#